data_AF-A0A3D5L764-F1
#
_entry.id   AF-A0A3D5L764-F1
#
_cell.length_a   1.000
_cell.length_b   1.000
_cell.length_c   1.000
_cell.angle_alpha   90.00
_cell.angle_beta   90.00
_cell.angle_gamma   90.00
#
_symmetry.space_group_name_H-M   'P 1'
#
loop_
_entity.id
_entity.type
_entity.pdbx_description
1 polymer ?
#
loop_
_entity_poly.entity_id
_entity_poly.type
_entity_poly.pdbx_seq_one_letter_code
_entity_poly.pdbx_strand_id
1 'polypeptide(L)'
;DIRIKARSIMGTEIPLVEYTPSKDEKPPYSFYSTSDSLDEARIAFERVKELTADLATVETSAYRLAESIKKTQKRANALKNITIPSYQALVKDITNALEEKDREEFTRLKVIKRSTTK
;
A
#
# COMPACT_ATOMS: atom_id res chain seq x y z
N ASP A 1 -5.56 -5.10 -30.29
CA ASP A 1 -4.29 -4.64 -29.68
C ASP A 1 -4.48 -4.43 -28.18
N ILE A 2 -3.50 -4.81 -27.35
CA ILE A 2 -3.60 -4.70 -25.88
C ILE A 2 -2.69 -3.57 -25.40
N ARG A 3 -3.28 -2.53 -24.81
CA ARG A 3 -2.54 -1.39 -24.26
C ARG A 3 -2.63 -1.41 -22.74
N ILE A 4 -1.47 -1.34 -22.09
CA ILE A 4 -1.39 -1.27 -20.62
C ILE A 4 -1.05 0.17 -20.25
N LYS A 5 -1.94 0.81 -19.49
CA LYS A 5 -1.69 2.12 -18.88
C LYS A 5 -1.53 1.95 -17.38
N ALA A 6 -0.67 2.74 -16.74
CA ALA A 6 -0.57 2.75 -15.28
C ALA A 6 -1.38 3.93 -14.71
N ARG A 7 -2.16 3.67 -13.66
CA ARG A 7 -2.86 4.70 -12.87
C ARG A 7 -2.45 4.58 -11.41
N SER A 8 -2.05 5.67 -10.79
CA SER A 8 -1.71 5.68 -9.36
C SER A 8 -2.96 5.96 -8.51
N ILE A 9 -3.25 5.09 -7.54
CA ILE A 9 -4.31 5.25 -6.54
C ILE A 9 -3.72 4.88 -5.17
N MET A 10 -3.85 5.77 -4.17
CA MET A 10 -3.33 5.58 -2.81
C MET A 10 -1.81 5.25 -2.74
N GLY A 11 -1.02 5.75 -3.68
CA GLY A 11 0.41 5.45 -3.77
C GLY A 11 0.73 4.05 -4.30
N THR A 12 -0.28 3.31 -4.76
CA THR A 12 -0.13 2.06 -5.52
C THR A 12 -0.38 2.29 -6.99
N GLU A 13 0.54 1.84 -7.83
CA GLU A 13 0.33 1.81 -9.28
C GLU A 13 -0.59 0.64 -9.63
N ILE A 14 -1.63 0.92 -10.39
CA ILE A 14 -2.61 -0.06 -10.83
C ILE A 14 -2.56 -0.10 -12.36
N PRO A 15 -2.33 -1.28 -12.97
CA PRO A 15 -2.39 -1.42 -14.41
C PRO A 15 -3.84 -1.40 -14.87
N LEU A 16 -4.11 -0.61 -15.91
CA LEU A 16 -5.36 -0.57 -16.67
C LEU A 16 -5.09 -1.23 -18.01
N VAL A 17 -5.73 -2.38 -18.27
CA VAL A 17 -5.61 -3.09 -19.54
C VAL A 17 -6.75 -2.65 -20.44
N GLU A 18 -6.43 -1.91 -21.50
CA GLU A 18 -7.39 -1.55 -22.55
C GLU A 18 -7.25 -2.55 -23.70
N TYR A 19 -8.29 -3.35 -23.92
CA TYR A 19 -8.40 -4.18 -25.11
C TYR A 19 -9.10 -3.38 -26.22
N THR A 20 -8.39 -3.14 -27.33
CA THR A 20 -9.01 -2.56 -28.54
C THR A 20 -9.27 -3.69 -29.53
N PRO A 21 -10.54 -4.08 -29.78
CA PRO A 21 -10.86 -5.08 -30.80
C PRO A 21 -10.49 -4.53 -32.17
N SER A 22 -9.78 -5.34 -32.97
CA SER A 22 -9.48 -5.02 -34.36
C SER A 22 -10.78 -5.12 -35.16
N LYS A 23 -11.30 -3.98 -35.65
CA LYS A 23 -12.59 -3.91 -36.36
C LYS A 23 -12.60 -4.52 -37.76
N ASP A 24 -11.44 -4.92 -38.30
CA ASP A 24 -11.26 -5.25 -39.73
C ASP A 24 -10.45 -6.53 -39.98
N GLU A 25 -10.52 -7.51 -39.08
CA GLU A 25 -10.02 -8.84 -39.43
C GLU A 25 -11.13 -9.64 -40.12
N LYS A 26 -11.02 -9.73 -41.46
CA LYS A 26 -11.61 -10.84 -42.21
C LYS A 26 -11.32 -12.13 -41.42
N PRO A 27 -12.28 -13.04 -41.28
CA PRO A 27 -12.03 -14.27 -40.54
C PRO A 27 -10.75 -14.92 -41.06
N PRO A 28 -9.81 -15.32 -40.17
CA PRO A 28 -8.51 -15.85 -40.57
C PRO A 28 -8.62 -17.22 -41.25
N TYR A 29 -9.84 -17.75 -41.40
CA TYR A 29 -10.18 -19.02 -42.01
C TYR A 29 -10.88 -18.85 -43.36
N SER A 30 -10.79 -19.88 -44.20
CA SER A 30 -11.43 -19.92 -45.53
C SER A 30 -12.92 -20.21 -45.42
N PHE A 31 -13.74 -19.53 -46.23
CA PHE A 31 -15.18 -19.77 -46.32
C PHE A 31 -15.56 -21.11 -46.98
N TYR A 32 -14.62 -21.78 -47.66
CA TYR A 32 -14.93 -22.99 -48.45
C TYR A 32 -15.12 -24.26 -47.58
N SER A 33 -14.51 -24.31 -46.40
CA SER A 33 -14.48 -25.52 -45.56
C SER A 33 -14.93 -25.27 -44.12
N THR A 34 -15.60 -24.15 -43.86
CA THR A 34 -15.97 -23.70 -42.52
C THR A 34 -17.47 -23.77 -42.31
N SER A 35 -17.90 -24.21 -41.13
CA SER A 35 -19.29 -24.28 -40.69
C SER A 35 -19.75 -22.98 -40.00
N ASP A 36 -21.04 -22.72 -40.02
CA ASP A 36 -21.72 -21.63 -39.30
C ASP A 36 -21.42 -21.61 -37.80
N SER A 37 -21.32 -22.79 -37.18
CA SER A 37 -20.97 -22.94 -35.75
C SER A 37 -19.59 -22.39 -35.40
N LEU A 38 -18.66 -22.32 -36.36
CA LEU A 38 -17.32 -21.76 -36.13
C LEU A 38 -17.36 -20.23 -36.06
N ASP A 39 -18.25 -19.59 -36.82
CA ASP A 39 -18.47 -18.14 -36.77
C ASP A 39 -19.07 -17.74 -35.42
N GLU A 40 -20.08 -18.48 -34.93
CA GLU A 40 -20.68 -18.25 -33.60
C GLU A 40 -19.65 -18.41 -32.48
N ALA A 41 -18.85 -19.48 -32.55
CA ALA A 41 -17.79 -19.72 -31.57
C ALA A 41 -16.75 -18.59 -31.58
N ARG A 42 -16.35 -18.08 -32.76
CA ARG A 42 -15.43 -16.95 -32.89
C ARG A 42 -15.97 -15.72 -32.17
N ILE A 43 -17.24 -15.35 -32.41
CA ILE A 43 -17.88 -14.18 -31.77
C ILE A 43 -17.89 -14.35 -30.25
N ALA A 44 -18.23 -15.54 -29.76
CA ALA A 44 -18.20 -15.84 -28.33
C ALA A 44 -16.79 -15.71 -27.73
N PHE A 45 -15.76 -16.20 -28.43
CA PHE A 45 -14.37 -16.09 -27.98
C PHE A 45 -13.85 -14.65 -27.99
N GLU A 46 -14.25 -13.82 -28.95
CA GLU A 46 -13.93 -12.38 -28.93
C GLU A 46 -14.52 -11.71 -27.70
N ARG A 47 -15.78 -12.03 -27.36
CA ARG A 47 -16.41 -11.51 -26.13
C ARG A 47 -15.69 -11.97 -24.87
N VAL A 48 -15.27 -13.22 -24.81
CA VAL A 48 -14.51 -13.75 -23.67
C VAL A 48 -13.15 -13.06 -23.55
N LYS A 49 -12.46 -12.77 -24.65
CA LYS A 49 -11.18 -12.03 -24.64
C LYS A 49 -11.34 -10.64 -24.02
N GLU A 50 -12.39 -9.91 -24.37
CA GLU A 50 -12.72 -8.61 -23.77
C GLU A 50 -12.92 -8.73 -22.26
N LEU A 51 -13.80 -9.64 -21.84
CA LEU A 51 -14.10 -9.87 -20.43
C LEU A 51 -12.88 -10.32 -19.61
N THR A 52 -11.98 -11.08 -20.22
CA THR A 52 -10.76 -11.56 -19.57
C THR A 52 -9.78 -10.40 -19.32
N ALA A 53 -9.69 -9.43 -20.25
CA ALA A 53 -8.86 -8.25 -20.07
C ALA A 53 -9.38 -7.34 -18.92
N ASP A 54 -10.69 -7.18 -18.83
CA ASP A 54 -11.34 -6.43 -17.73
C ASP A 54 -11.15 -7.15 -16.40
N LEU A 55 -11.34 -8.48 -16.38
CA LEU A 55 -11.13 -9.29 -15.19
C LEU A 55 -9.69 -9.19 -14.69
N ALA A 56 -8.71 -9.35 -15.56
CA ALA A 56 -7.29 -9.27 -15.20
C ALA A 56 -6.94 -7.90 -14.58
N THR A 57 -7.55 -6.82 -15.09
CA THR A 57 -7.42 -5.47 -14.53
C THR A 57 -7.97 -5.43 -13.10
N VAL A 58 -9.22 -5.84 -12.89
CA VAL A 58 -9.87 -5.77 -11.58
C VAL A 58 -9.19 -6.67 -10.56
N GLU A 59 -8.83 -7.89 -10.93
CA GLU A 59 -8.16 -8.85 -10.06
C GLU A 59 -6.79 -8.33 -9.61
N THR A 60 -5.96 -7.89 -10.56
CA THR A 60 -4.63 -7.33 -10.23
C THR A 60 -4.75 -6.08 -9.36
N SER A 61 -5.74 -5.23 -9.63
CA SER A 61 -6.03 -4.05 -8.82
C SER A 61 -6.36 -4.42 -7.38
N ALA A 62 -7.26 -5.37 -7.19
CA ALA A 62 -7.69 -5.83 -5.87
C ALA A 62 -6.53 -6.42 -5.06
N TYR A 63 -5.71 -7.28 -5.69
CA TYR A 63 -4.54 -7.87 -5.03
C TYR A 63 -3.51 -6.81 -4.59
N ARG A 64 -3.14 -5.88 -5.48
CA ARG A 64 -2.15 -4.84 -5.16
C ARG A 64 -2.65 -3.89 -4.07
N LEU A 65 -3.93 -3.50 -4.14
CA LEU A 65 -4.57 -2.67 -3.12
C LEU A 65 -4.59 -3.39 -1.76
N ALA A 66 -5.03 -4.65 -1.72
CA ALA A 66 -5.06 -5.43 -0.49
C ALA A 66 -3.68 -5.55 0.18
N GLU A 67 -2.62 -5.78 -0.59
CA GLU A 67 -1.26 -5.84 -0.07
C GLU A 67 -0.82 -4.49 0.54
N SER A 68 -1.12 -3.39 -0.15
CA SER A 68 -0.78 -2.05 0.33
C SER A 68 -1.52 -1.67 1.62
N ILE A 69 -2.81 -2.02 1.71
CA ILE A 69 -3.62 -1.82 2.91
C ILE A 69 -3.03 -2.62 4.07
N LYS A 70 -2.66 -3.88 3.84
CA LYS A 70 -2.03 -4.73 4.87
C LYS A 70 -0.71 -4.14 5.36
N LYS A 71 0.13 -3.62 4.46
CA LYS A 71 1.39 -2.94 4.83
C LYS A 71 1.12 -1.70 5.70
N THR A 72 0.17 -0.86 5.30
CA THR A 72 -0.22 0.35 6.03
C THR A 72 -0.80 0.01 7.40
N GLN A 73 -1.67 -1.00 7.49
CA GLN A 73 -2.26 -1.46 8.75
C GLN A 73 -1.19 -2.00 9.70
N LYS A 74 -0.22 -2.79 9.20
CA LYS A 74 0.90 -3.28 10.01
C LYS A 74 1.73 -2.13 10.59
N ARG A 75 2.01 -1.11 9.77
CA ARG A 75 2.73 0.10 10.21
C ARG A 75 1.94 0.87 11.27
N ALA A 76 0.65 1.09 11.05
CA ALA A 76 -0.22 1.76 12.03
C ALA A 76 -0.25 1.01 13.38
N ASN A 77 -0.32 -0.33 13.34
CA ASN A 77 -0.33 -1.15 14.55
C ASN A 77 1.01 -1.12 15.30
N ALA A 78 2.13 -1.20 14.57
CA ALA A 78 3.47 -1.05 15.15
C ALA A 78 3.63 0.35 15.78
N LEU A 79 3.10 1.38 15.12
CA LEU A 79 3.20 2.73 15.61
C LEU A 79 2.43 2.90 16.94
N LYS A 80 1.21 2.36 17.00
CA LYS A 80 0.35 2.41 18.19
C LYS A 80 0.92 1.63 19.38
N ASN A 81 1.44 0.43 19.15
CA ASN A 81 1.78 -0.48 20.25
C ASN A 81 3.26 -0.48 20.63
N ILE A 82 4.15 0.01 19.76
CA ILE A 82 5.60 -0.04 19.98
C ILE A 82 6.17 1.38 20.07
N THR A 83 6.08 2.16 19.00
CA THR A 83 6.78 3.45 18.97
C THR A 83 6.16 4.47 19.92
N ILE A 84 4.82 4.61 19.95
CA ILE A 84 4.19 5.58 20.86
C ILE A 84 4.52 5.26 22.34
N PRO A 85 4.32 4.03 22.85
CA PRO A 85 4.67 3.71 24.23
C PRO A 85 6.17 3.86 24.52
N SER A 86 7.04 3.48 23.58
CA SER A 86 8.49 3.65 23.73
C SER A 86 8.89 5.11 23.86
N TYR A 87 8.32 6.01 23.04
CA TYR A 87 8.58 7.44 23.18
C TYR A 87 8.02 8.02 24.48
N GLN A 88 6.85 7.56 24.93
CA GLN A 88 6.30 7.98 26.23
C GLN A 88 7.19 7.55 27.40
N ALA A 89 7.72 6.33 27.37
CA ALA A 89 8.68 5.85 28.37
C ALA A 89 9.97 6.67 28.33
N LEU A 90 10.52 6.91 27.14
CA LEU A 90 11.73 7.71 26.97
C LEU A 90 11.57 9.14 27.51
N VAL A 91 10.43 9.80 27.23
CA VAL A 91 10.14 11.13 27.76
C VAL A 91 10.09 11.10 29.29
N LYS A 92 9.42 10.11 29.87
CA LYS A 92 9.35 9.95 31.33
C LYS A 92 10.72 9.73 31.97
N ASP A 93 11.58 8.94 31.33
CA ASP A 93 12.92 8.67 31.83
C ASP A 93 13.80 9.94 31.79
N ILE A 94 13.71 10.72 30.71
CA ILE A 94 14.40 12.00 30.59
C ILE A 94 13.92 12.99 31.66
N THR A 95 12.60 13.10 31.87
CA THR A 95 12.07 14.02 32.89
C THR A 95 12.52 13.61 34.29
N ASN A 96 12.48 12.33 34.62
CA ASN A 96 12.94 11.84 35.93
C ASN A 96 14.43 12.11 36.15
N ALA A 97 15.26 11.91 35.11
CA ALA A 97 16.70 12.18 35.20
C ALA A 97 17.01 13.67 35.39
N LEU A 98 16.24 14.56 34.75
CA LEU A 98 16.35 16.01 34.95
C LEU A 98 15.91 16.42 36.35
N GLU A 99 14.78 15.91 36.83
CA GLU A 99 14.28 16.21 38.19
C GLU A 99 15.25 15.75 39.28
N GLU A 100 15.85 14.57 39.14
CA GLU A 100 16.83 14.07 40.11
C GLU A 100 18.10 14.92 40.09
N LYS A 101 18.56 15.35 38.90
CA LYS A 101 19.70 16.25 38.77
C LYS A 101 19.45 17.61 39.44
N ASP A 102 18.26 18.18 39.26
CA ASP A 102 17.87 19.44 39.90
C ASP A 102 17.81 19.29 41.43
N ARG A 103 17.34 18.13 41.92
CA ARG A 103 17.29 17.80 43.34
C ARG A 103 18.68 17.64 43.97
N GLU A 104 19.61 17.00 43.28
CA GLU A 104 21.02 16.90 43.69
C GLU A 104 21.67 18.29 43.79
N GLU A 105 21.42 19.15 42.79
CA GLU A 105 21.96 20.51 42.76
C GLU A 105 21.40 21.37 43.89
N PHE A 106 20.09 21.29 44.15
CA PHE A 106 19.46 21.98 45.29
C PHE A 106 20.05 21.52 46.64
N THR A 107 20.26 20.21 46.81
CA THR A 107 20.86 19.65 48.03
C THR A 107 22.30 20.15 48.21
N ARG A 108 23.07 20.21 47.13
CA ARG A 108 24.45 20.73 47.12
C ARG A 108 24.50 22.19 47.55
N LEU A 109 23.64 23.05 46.98
CA LEU A 109 23.53 24.46 47.35
C LEU A 109 23.17 24.64 48.83
N LYS A 110 22.26 23.82 49.35
CA LYS A 110 21.86 23.85 50.76
C LYS A 110 23.01 23.51 51.70
N VAL A 111 23.87 22.55 51.34
CA VAL A 111 25.07 22.19 52.12
C VAL A 111 26.09 23.33 52.12
N ILE A 112 26.39 23.91 50.95
CA ILE A 112 27.33 25.03 50.81
C ILE A 112 26.88 26.24 51.63
N LYS A 113 25.59 26.58 51.60
CA LYS A 113 25.03 27.66 52.42
C LYS A 113 25.21 27.38 53.93
N ARG A 114 25.05 26.13 54.35
CA ARG A 114 25.22 25.73 55.76
C ARG A 114 26.69 25.80 56.23
N SER A 115 27.64 25.52 55.35
CA SER A 115 29.08 25.61 55.67
C SER A 115 29.61 27.03 55.68
N THR A 116 29.00 27.95 54.92
CA THR A 116 29.39 29.38 54.86
C THR A 116 28.72 30.24 55.93
N THR A 117 27.67 29.76 56.61
CA THR A 117 26.96 30.48 57.68
C THR A 117 27.45 30.09 59.10
N LYS A 118 28.60 29.41 59.21
CA LYS A 118 29.32 29.21 60.47
C LYS A 118 30.53 30.13 60.50
#